data_AF-A0A2D9MGC8-F1
#
_entry.id   AF-A0A2D9MGC8-F1
#
_cell.length_a   1.000
_cell.length_b   1.000
_cell.length_c   1.000
_cell.angle_alpha   90.00
_cell.angle_beta   90.00
_cell.angle_gamma   90.00
#
_symmetry.space_group_name_H-M   'P 1'
#
loop_
_entity.id
_entity.type
_entity.pdbx_description
1 polymer ?
#
loop_
_entity_poly.entity_id
_entity_poly.type
_entity_poly.pdbx_seq_one_letter_code
_entity_poly.pdbx_strand_id
1 'polypeptide(L)'
;MKLSKSQNLYERARKFIPGGVNSPVRAFKGVGGNPLFFREGTGPHLIDADDNRYIDYVGAFGPLILGHSHEHILSAIENQLKRGIGFGASTEAEIDIAEKICMHVHSMDEVRLVTSGTEA
;
A
#
# COMPACT_ATOMS: atom_id res chain seq x y z
N MET A 1 -19.69 -4.88 -15.45
CA MET A 1 -18.21 -4.88 -15.44
C MET A 1 -17.72 -6.22 -15.95
N LYS A 2 -16.61 -6.25 -16.70
CA LYS A 2 -15.91 -7.51 -17.01
C LYS A 2 -15.05 -7.86 -15.80
N LEU A 3 -14.98 -9.14 -15.42
CA LEU A 3 -14.25 -9.60 -14.24
C LEU A 3 -13.43 -10.87 -14.51
N SER A 4 -13.25 -11.24 -15.76
CA SER A 4 -12.67 -12.53 -16.14
C SER A 4 -11.18 -12.61 -15.81
N LYS A 5 -10.42 -11.51 -15.96
CA LYS A 5 -9.00 -11.49 -15.58
C LYS A 5 -8.85 -11.55 -14.06
N SER A 6 -9.64 -10.76 -13.31
CA SER A 6 -9.65 -10.82 -11.84
C SER A 6 -10.03 -12.21 -11.33
N GLN A 7 -11.02 -12.86 -11.95
CA GLN A 7 -11.39 -14.25 -11.63
C GLN A 7 -10.23 -15.22 -11.84
N ASN A 8 -9.59 -15.17 -13.02
CA ASN A 8 -8.46 -16.04 -13.34
C ASN A 8 -7.28 -15.82 -12.40
N LEU A 9 -7.01 -14.57 -12.01
CA LEU A 9 -5.97 -14.23 -11.03
C LEU A 9 -6.30 -14.76 -9.64
N TYR A 10 -7.56 -14.65 -9.20
CA TYR A 10 -7.99 -15.20 -7.93
C TYR A 10 -7.87 -16.72 -7.88
N GLU A 11 -8.29 -17.42 -8.94
CA GLU A 11 -8.14 -18.88 -9.06
C GLU A 11 -6.68 -19.32 -9.01
N ARG A 12 -5.79 -18.58 -9.67
CA ARG A 12 -4.34 -18.81 -9.58
C ARG A 12 -3.82 -18.55 -8.16
N ALA A 13 -4.21 -17.45 -7.54
CA ALA A 13 -3.78 -17.08 -6.19
C ALA A 13 -4.19 -18.13 -5.15
N ARG A 14 -5.41 -18.68 -5.25
CA ARG A 14 -5.92 -19.72 -4.33
C ARG A 14 -5.10 -21.01 -4.34
N LYS A 15 -4.29 -21.26 -5.37
CA LYS A 15 -3.39 -22.42 -5.40
C LYS A 15 -2.17 -22.27 -4.49
N PHE A 16 -1.79 -21.03 -4.16
CA PHE A 16 -0.51 -20.73 -3.50
C PHE A 16 -0.64 -19.85 -2.24
N ILE A 17 -1.75 -19.12 -2.11
CA ILE A 17 -1.98 -18.17 -1.02
C ILE A 17 -3.24 -18.61 -0.26
N PRO A 18 -3.20 -18.76 1.08
CA PRO A 18 -4.36 -19.11 1.88
C PRO A 18 -5.54 -18.16 1.62
N GLY A 19 -6.67 -18.71 1.16
CA GLY A 19 -7.83 -17.89 0.77
C GLY A 19 -7.60 -16.97 -0.44
N GLY A 20 -6.50 -17.14 -1.17
CA GLY A 20 -6.12 -16.34 -2.34
C GLY A 20 -5.66 -14.91 -2.01
N VAL A 21 -5.42 -14.57 -0.74
CA VAL A 21 -5.10 -13.20 -0.30
C VAL A 21 -4.10 -13.15 0.85
N ASN A 22 -3.30 -12.08 0.92
CA ASN A 22 -2.32 -11.85 2.01
C ASN A 22 -2.91 -11.09 3.22
N SER A 23 -4.19 -10.71 3.19
CA SER A 23 -4.90 -10.13 4.33
C SER A 23 -6.39 -10.51 4.23
N PRO A 24 -7.02 -11.05 5.29
CA PRO A 24 -8.36 -11.66 5.21
C PRO A 24 -9.45 -10.76 4.61
N VAL A 25 -9.43 -9.45 4.92
CA VAL A 25 -10.43 -8.49 4.43
C VAL A 25 -10.48 -8.43 2.90
N ARG A 26 -9.36 -8.70 2.22
CA ARG A 26 -9.25 -8.66 0.76
C ARG A 26 -9.98 -9.82 0.08
N ALA A 27 -10.40 -10.85 0.82
CA ALA A 27 -11.10 -12.02 0.25
C ALA A 27 -12.59 -11.76 -0.05
N PHE A 28 -13.11 -10.57 0.26
CA PHE A 28 -14.51 -10.16 0.01
C PHE A 28 -15.57 -11.05 0.69
N LYS A 29 -15.18 -11.90 1.66
CA LYS A 29 -16.10 -12.82 2.36
C LYS A 29 -17.30 -12.11 2.99
N GLY A 30 -17.13 -10.89 3.48
CA GLY A 30 -18.20 -10.11 4.11
C GLY A 30 -19.18 -9.45 3.14
N VAL A 31 -18.85 -9.37 1.85
CA VAL A 31 -19.67 -8.69 0.82
C VAL A 31 -20.09 -9.61 -0.33
N GLY A 32 -19.54 -10.83 -0.38
CA GLY A 32 -19.76 -11.78 -1.46
C GLY A 32 -18.96 -11.45 -2.72
N GLY A 33 -19.05 -12.34 -3.72
CA GLY A 33 -18.28 -12.23 -4.97
C GLY A 33 -16.81 -12.61 -4.82
N ASN A 34 -16.03 -12.32 -5.87
CA ASN A 34 -14.59 -12.58 -5.91
C ASN A 34 -13.81 -11.26 -5.80
N PRO A 35 -12.61 -11.27 -5.18
CA PRO A 35 -11.77 -10.08 -5.08
C PRO A 35 -11.41 -9.50 -6.46
N LEU A 36 -11.37 -8.17 -6.52
CA LEU A 36 -10.83 -7.45 -7.66
C LEU A 36 -9.30 -7.41 -7.58
N PHE A 37 -8.64 -7.50 -8.73
CA PHE A 37 -7.19 -7.35 -8.83
C PHE A 37 -6.87 -6.02 -9.50
N PHE A 38 -6.22 -5.10 -8.79
CA PHE A 38 -5.85 -3.78 -9.31
C PHE A 38 -4.49 -3.78 -10.00
N ARG A 39 -4.36 -3.04 -11.12
CA ARG A 39 -3.11 -2.94 -11.89
C ARG A 39 -2.45 -1.57 -11.82
N GLU A 40 -3.23 -0.50 -11.65
CA GLU A 40 -2.71 0.86 -11.54
C GLU A 40 -3.66 1.76 -10.74
N GLY A 41 -3.12 2.85 -10.18
CA GLY A 41 -3.87 3.88 -9.49
C GLY A 41 -3.23 5.25 -9.70
N THR A 42 -4.07 6.27 -9.89
CA THR A 42 -3.63 7.67 -10.03
C THR A 42 -4.64 8.60 -9.39
N GLY A 43 -4.18 9.50 -8.51
CA GLY A 43 -5.04 10.38 -7.75
C GLY A 43 -6.08 9.57 -6.95
N PRO A 44 -7.39 9.90 -7.03
CA PRO A 44 -8.41 9.18 -6.29
C PRO A 44 -8.98 7.95 -7.04
N HIS A 45 -8.28 7.42 -8.06
CA HIS A 45 -8.81 6.36 -8.91
C HIS A 45 -7.94 5.12 -8.94
N LEU A 46 -8.61 3.97 -9.08
CA LEU A 46 -8.01 2.67 -9.35
C LEU A 46 -8.52 2.10 -10.67
N ILE A 47 -7.66 1.34 -11.35
CA ILE A 47 -8.01 0.55 -12.53
C ILE A 47 -7.70 -0.92 -12.24
N ASP A 48 -8.71 -1.77 -12.41
CA ASP A 48 -8.56 -3.21 -12.23
C ASP A 48 -7.94 -3.93 -13.44
N ALA A 49 -7.65 -5.21 -13.28
CA ALA A 49 -7.06 -6.05 -14.31
C ALA A 49 -7.94 -6.12 -15.58
N ASP A 50 -9.25 -5.95 -15.41
CA ASP A 50 -10.28 -5.97 -16.44
C ASP A 50 -10.59 -4.59 -17.03
N ASP A 51 -9.76 -3.59 -16.72
CA ASP A 51 -9.84 -2.21 -17.23
C ASP A 51 -11.08 -1.43 -16.73
N ASN A 52 -11.72 -1.89 -15.64
CA ASN A 52 -12.75 -1.11 -14.97
C ASN A 52 -12.10 -0.04 -14.09
N ARG A 53 -12.67 1.18 -14.09
CA ARG A 53 -12.20 2.32 -13.30
C ARG A 53 -13.11 2.57 -12.10
N TYR A 54 -12.49 2.81 -10.95
CA TYR A 54 -13.17 3.02 -9.67
C TYR A 54 -12.70 4.33 -9.04
N ILE A 55 -13.59 5.01 -8.32
CA ILE A 55 -13.21 6.03 -7.34
C ILE A 55 -12.84 5.26 -6.07
N ASP A 56 -11.62 5.45 -5.58
CA ASP A 56 -11.08 4.69 -4.46
C ASP A 56 -11.36 5.39 -3.13
N TYR A 57 -12.32 4.86 -2.38
CA TYR A 57 -12.59 5.24 -0.99
C TYR A 57 -11.86 4.35 0.04
N VAL A 58 -11.14 3.32 -0.40
CA VAL A 58 -10.36 2.43 0.47
C VAL A 58 -8.98 3.04 0.75
N GLY A 59 -8.33 3.65 -0.24
CA GLY A 59 -7.07 4.40 -0.05
C GLY A 59 -5.95 3.54 0.55
N ALA A 60 -5.86 2.29 0.12
CA ALA A 60 -5.00 1.25 0.69
C ALA A 60 -5.11 1.09 2.22
N PHE A 61 -6.31 1.31 2.78
CA PHE A 61 -6.60 1.28 4.21
C PHE A 61 -5.98 2.44 5.01
N GLY A 62 -5.71 3.58 4.37
CA GLY A 62 -5.29 4.82 5.04
C GLY A 62 -4.07 5.56 4.47
N PRO A 63 -2.95 4.91 4.08
CA PRO A 63 -1.69 5.62 3.83
C PRO A 63 -1.72 6.56 2.62
N LEU A 64 -2.71 6.42 1.74
CA LEU A 64 -2.81 7.18 0.49
C LEU A 64 -3.63 8.47 0.63
N ILE A 65 -3.38 9.25 1.69
CA ILE A 65 -4.11 10.50 1.96
C ILE A 65 -3.93 11.55 0.83
N LEU A 66 -2.80 11.53 0.14
CA LEU A 66 -2.52 12.38 -1.03
C LEU A 66 -2.92 11.74 -2.37
N GLY A 67 -3.60 10.59 -2.33
CA GLY A 67 -3.96 9.81 -3.50
C GLY A 67 -2.84 8.90 -4.03
N HIS A 68 -3.20 8.07 -4.99
CA HIS A 68 -2.28 7.15 -5.67
C HIS A 68 -1.31 7.91 -6.57
N SER A 69 -0.07 7.43 -6.66
CA SER A 69 0.93 7.93 -7.61
C SER A 69 1.20 9.44 -7.54
N HIS A 70 1.20 10.01 -6.33
CA HIS A 70 1.48 11.42 -6.12
C HIS A 70 2.92 11.77 -6.55
N GLU A 71 3.07 12.74 -7.46
CA GLU A 71 4.34 13.01 -8.18
C GLU A 71 5.54 13.25 -7.24
N HIS A 72 5.34 14.04 -6.17
CA HIS A 72 6.41 14.30 -5.20
C HIS A 72 6.87 13.05 -4.45
N ILE A 73 5.95 12.11 -4.15
CA ILE A 73 6.30 10.86 -3.46
C ILE A 73 7.07 9.94 -4.42
N LEU A 74 6.59 9.82 -5.66
CA LEU A 74 7.26 9.02 -6.69
C LEU A 74 8.68 9.53 -6.94
N SER A 75 8.86 10.83 -7.11
CA SER A 75 10.19 11.43 -7.31
C SER A 75 11.14 11.16 -6.15
N ALA A 76 10.66 11.27 -4.89
CA ALA A 76 11.46 10.95 -3.71
C ALA A 76 11.89 9.47 -3.68
N ILE A 77 10.98 8.56 -4.00
CA ILE A 77 11.27 7.11 -4.08
C ILE A 77 12.28 6.84 -5.21
N GLU A 78 12.09 7.38 -6.40
CA GLU A 78 13.00 7.21 -7.54
C GLU A 78 14.41 7.71 -7.24
N ASN A 79 14.54 8.83 -6.53
CA ASN A 79 15.83 9.34 -6.10
C ASN A 79 16.49 8.41 -5.05
N GLN A 80 15.71 7.87 -4.11
CA GLN A 80 16.23 6.90 -3.14
C GLN A 80 16.67 5.59 -3.80
N LEU A 81 15.93 5.10 -4.80
CA LEU A 81 16.26 3.86 -5.52
C LEU A 81 17.65 3.90 -6.16
N LYS A 82 18.10 5.08 -6.63
CA LYS A 82 19.45 5.27 -7.18
C LYS A 82 20.58 5.12 -6.13
N ARG A 83 20.26 5.25 -4.84
CA ARG A 83 21.20 5.15 -3.71
C ARG A 83 21.19 3.78 -3.04
N GLY A 84 20.15 2.98 -3.28
CA GLY A 84 19.93 1.68 -2.63
C GLY A 84 18.67 1.66 -1.76
N ILE A 85 18.08 0.48 -1.60
CA ILE A 85 16.80 0.28 -0.88
C ILE A 85 16.95 -0.10 0.60
N GLY A 86 18.15 -0.51 1.02
CA GLY A 86 18.41 -0.93 2.39
C GLY A 86 19.90 -1.09 2.63
N PHE A 87 20.35 -0.66 3.80
CA PHE A 87 21.78 -0.61 4.14
C PHE A 87 22.15 -1.52 5.33
N GLY A 88 21.18 -1.91 6.18
CA GLY A 88 21.47 -2.64 7.42
C GLY A 88 22.29 -1.84 8.43
N ALA A 89 22.31 -0.51 8.28
CA ALA A 89 23.03 0.44 9.10
C ALA A 89 22.24 1.77 9.16
N SER A 90 22.58 2.64 10.11
CA SER A 90 21.91 3.92 10.32
C SER A 90 22.05 4.89 9.13
N THR A 91 21.01 5.68 8.91
CA THR A 91 20.88 6.68 7.85
C THR A 91 20.37 8.01 8.41
N GLU A 92 20.71 9.12 7.75
CA GLU A 92 20.19 10.46 8.07
C GLU A 92 18.66 10.52 8.00
N ALA A 93 18.06 9.80 7.05
CA ALA A 93 16.61 9.75 6.88
C ALA A 93 15.85 9.19 8.09
N GLU A 94 16.48 8.32 8.90
CA GLU A 94 15.90 7.83 10.15
C GLU A 94 15.80 8.93 11.22
N ILE A 95 16.73 9.89 11.23
CA ILE A 95 16.68 11.05 12.12
C ILE A 95 15.59 12.01 11.63
N ASP A 96 15.59 12.35 10.34
CA ASP A 96 14.62 13.28 9.74
C ASP A 96 13.15 12.86 10.00
N ILE A 97 12.85 11.56 9.89
CA ILE A 97 11.50 11.07 10.14
C ILE A 97 11.16 11.03 11.64
N ALA A 98 12.13 10.70 12.50
CA ALA A 98 11.92 10.71 13.94
C ALA A 98 11.60 12.12 14.46
N GLU A 99 12.36 13.12 14.01
CA GLU A 99 12.12 14.53 14.34
C GLU A 99 10.73 14.96 13.90
N LYS A 100 10.34 14.67 12.65
CA LYS A 100 9.00 15.00 12.14
C LYS A 100 7.88 14.37 12.95
N ILE A 101 8.04 13.12 13.40
CA ILE A 101 7.02 12.44 14.21
C ILE A 101 6.89 13.15 15.56
N CYS A 102 7.98 13.36 16.31
CA CYS A 102 7.92 14.03 17.62
C CYS A 102 7.39 15.48 17.49
N MET A 103 7.73 16.19 16.41
CA MET A 103 7.21 17.53 16.13
C MET A 103 5.69 17.57 15.88
N HIS A 104 5.13 16.54 15.25
CA HIS A 104 3.70 16.50 14.92
C HIS A 104 2.84 15.77 15.97
N VAL A 105 3.45 14.88 16.75
CA VAL A 105 2.79 14.10 17.81
C VAL A 105 3.42 14.51 19.14
N HIS A 106 2.93 15.63 19.69
CA HIS A 106 3.55 16.30 20.85
C HIS A 106 3.66 15.49 22.14
N SER A 107 3.03 14.31 22.22
CA SER A 107 3.16 13.39 23.35
C SER A 107 4.37 12.45 23.25
N MET A 108 5.10 12.47 22.13
CA MET A 108 6.26 11.62 21.87
C MET A 108 7.56 12.43 22.00
N ASP A 109 8.39 12.08 22.98
CA ASP A 109 9.75 12.64 23.11
C ASP A 109 10.75 11.86 22.24
N GLU A 110 10.59 10.53 22.18
CA GLU A 110 11.43 9.62 21.39
C GLU A 110 10.56 8.63 20.61
N VAL A 111 11.09 8.11 19.49
CA VAL A 111 10.42 7.09 18.67
C VAL A 111 11.35 5.98 18.24
N ARG A 112 10.78 4.80 18.01
CA ARG A 112 11.44 3.66 17.35
C ARG A 112 10.63 3.25 16.14
N LEU A 113 11.26 3.24 14.97
CA LEU A 113 10.61 2.77 13.74
C LEU A 113 10.56 1.25 13.70
N VAL A 114 9.43 0.73 13.25
CA VAL A 114 9.16 -0.70 12.96
C VAL A 114 8.41 -0.79 11.63
N THR A 115 8.12 -1.99 11.14
CA THR A 115 7.64 -2.18 9.76
C THR A 115 6.13 -2.36 9.63
N SER A 116 5.40 -2.50 10.74
CA SER A 116 3.93 -2.56 10.72
C SER A 116 3.30 -2.07 12.01
N GLY A 117 2.00 -1.72 11.95
CA GLY A 117 1.22 -1.39 13.15
C GLY A 117 0.98 -2.57 14.10
N THR A 118 1.26 -3.82 13.67
CA THR A 118 1.23 -4.99 14.57
C THR A 118 2.53 -5.11 15.39
N GLU A 119 3.64 -4.59 14.87
CA GLU A 119 4.94 -4.58 15.57
C GLU A 119 5.08 -3.39 16.52
N ALA A 120 4.39 -2.28 16.24
CA ALA A 120 4.40 -1.05 17.04
C ALA A 120 3.58 -1.20 18.32
#